data_AF-A0A8H7FRF2-F1
#
_entry.id   AF-A0A8H7FRF2-F1
#
_cell.length_a   1.000
_cell.length_b   1.000
_cell.length_c   1.000
_cell.angle_alpha   90.00
_cell.angle_beta   90.00
_cell.angle_gamma   90.00
#
_symmetry.space_group_name_H-M   'P 1'
#
loop_
_entity.id
_entity.type
_entity.pdbx_description
1 polymer ?
#
loop_
_entity_poly.entity_id
_entity_poly.type
_entity_poly.pdbx_seq_one_letter_code
_entity_poly.pdbx_strand_id
1 'polypeptide(L)'
;MSLEGLFYDWIKPEELEAAHKIELIAFPPDEAATLDAFKLRQSQAPTLFLGAYVPTRTLIGYVCATLSPASSLTHDSMAHHVPGAPSVCIHSVCVAPQYRRKRAGVQLLREYVARLASAAAYERALLITHADLRDFYEAAGFEWVGPSAVVHGALPWYEMRRDLGQVPDAPEPAMPPGLWDALNRPAGNRRTPSLFSALDLKDLAAEGSNKYDILCPREKCASIILKAGVGKLVERGSIKANYHKIWLKYLAELEI
;
A
#
# COMPACT_ATOMS: atom_id res chain seq x y z
N MET A 1 -14.56 -34.34 10.49
CA MET A 1 -14.60 -33.71 9.16
C MET A 1 -13.22 -33.78 8.52
N SER A 2 -13.14 -34.52 7.41
CA SER A 2 -11.95 -34.69 6.54
C SER A 2 -11.65 -33.39 5.78
N LEU A 3 -10.39 -33.18 5.36
CA LEU A 3 -9.97 -32.08 4.48
C LEU A 3 -9.86 -32.51 3.01
N GLU A 4 -10.27 -33.72 2.67
CA GLU A 4 -10.24 -34.21 1.29
C GLU A 4 -11.16 -33.37 0.39
N GLY A 5 -10.63 -32.98 -0.76
CA GLY A 5 -11.37 -32.20 -1.76
C GLY A 5 -11.59 -30.73 -1.37
N LEU A 6 -10.77 -30.18 -0.46
CA LEU A 6 -10.75 -28.74 -0.21
C LEU A 6 -10.45 -27.98 -1.51
N PHE A 7 -11.25 -26.96 -1.82
CA PHE A 7 -11.00 -26.06 -2.94
C PHE A 7 -11.08 -24.60 -2.48
N TYR A 8 -10.55 -23.70 -3.31
CA TYR A 8 -10.43 -22.28 -2.99
C TYR A 8 -11.07 -21.44 -4.08
N ASP A 9 -11.93 -20.51 -3.67
CA ASP A 9 -12.69 -19.65 -4.57
C ASP A 9 -12.87 -18.26 -3.95
N TRP A 10 -13.17 -17.26 -4.77
CA TRP A 10 -13.45 -15.91 -4.28
C TRP A 10 -14.78 -15.89 -3.52
N ILE A 11 -14.80 -15.19 -2.38
CA ILE A 11 -16.01 -15.06 -1.57
C ILE A 11 -16.98 -14.12 -2.25
N LYS A 12 -18.18 -14.63 -2.53
CA LYS A 12 -19.26 -13.84 -3.11
C LYS A 12 -19.95 -12.97 -2.06
N PRO A 13 -20.65 -11.88 -2.44
CA PRO A 13 -21.37 -11.04 -1.49
C PRO A 13 -22.36 -11.83 -0.62
N GLU A 14 -22.99 -12.87 -1.18
CA GLU A 14 -23.96 -13.72 -0.48
C GLU A 14 -23.30 -14.63 0.58
N GLU A 15 -22.00 -14.87 0.48
CA GLU A 15 -21.23 -15.72 1.39
C GLU A 15 -20.57 -14.92 2.53
N LEU A 16 -20.68 -13.58 2.52
CA LEU A 16 -20.09 -12.69 3.53
C LEU A 16 -20.63 -12.93 4.95
N GLU A 17 -21.92 -13.26 5.09
CA GLU A 17 -22.48 -13.57 6.40
C GLU A 17 -21.87 -14.85 6.98
N ALA A 18 -21.53 -15.83 6.14
CA ALA A 18 -20.86 -17.04 6.58
C ALA A 18 -19.42 -16.74 7.04
N ALA A 19 -18.71 -15.89 6.29
CA ALA A 19 -17.37 -15.43 6.68
C ALA A 19 -17.41 -14.65 8.01
N HIS A 20 -18.36 -13.73 8.17
CA HIS A 20 -18.52 -12.94 9.39
C HIS A 20 -18.85 -13.80 10.62
N LYS A 21 -19.67 -14.84 10.46
CA LYS A 21 -19.90 -15.83 11.55
C LYS A 21 -18.62 -16.51 11.99
N ILE A 22 -17.70 -16.80 11.06
CA ILE A 22 -16.39 -17.38 11.39
C ILE A 22 -15.51 -16.33 12.09
N GLU A 23 -15.55 -15.06 11.69
CA GLU A 23 -14.84 -13.93 12.36
C GLU A 23 -15.23 -13.83 13.84
N LEU A 24 -16.53 -13.78 14.13
CA LEU A 24 -17.07 -13.61 15.49
C LEU A 24 -16.70 -14.76 16.44
N ILE A 25 -16.37 -15.93 15.89
CA ILE A 25 -15.90 -17.09 16.65
C ILE A 25 -14.36 -17.08 16.77
N ALA A 26 -13.66 -16.43 15.86
CA ALA A 26 -12.20 -16.37 15.81
C ALA A 26 -11.62 -15.26 16.68
N PHE A 27 -12.29 -14.11 16.75
CA PHE A 27 -11.81 -12.92 17.46
C PHE A 27 -12.72 -12.55 18.63
N PRO A 28 -12.17 -11.95 19.69
CA PRO A 28 -12.99 -11.31 20.72
C PRO A 28 -13.77 -10.11 20.14
N PRO A 29 -14.85 -9.67 20.79
CA PRO A 29 -15.74 -8.64 20.23
C PRO A 29 -15.08 -7.29 19.96
N ASP A 30 -14.01 -6.95 20.67
CA ASP A 30 -13.22 -5.73 20.49
C ASP A 30 -12.22 -5.81 19.33
N GLU A 31 -11.94 -7.01 18.82
CA GLU A 31 -11.06 -7.25 17.68
C GLU A 31 -11.78 -7.64 16.40
N ALA A 32 -12.94 -8.27 16.51
CA ALA A 32 -13.73 -8.71 15.36
C ALA A 32 -14.20 -7.53 14.50
N ALA A 33 -14.01 -7.61 13.18
CA ALA A 33 -14.55 -6.58 12.29
C ALA A 33 -16.09 -6.67 12.19
N THR A 34 -16.72 -5.53 11.93
CA THR A 34 -18.17 -5.46 11.70
C THR A 34 -18.54 -6.07 10.34
N LEU A 35 -19.79 -6.52 10.20
CA LEU A 35 -20.30 -7.02 8.92
C LEU A 35 -20.27 -5.94 7.83
N ASP A 36 -20.48 -4.68 8.21
CA ASP A 36 -20.41 -3.55 7.28
C ASP A 36 -18.99 -3.30 6.77
N ALA A 37 -17.97 -3.48 7.62
CA ALA A 37 -16.58 -3.44 7.19
C ALA A 37 -16.27 -4.55 6.18
N PHE A 38 -16.80 -5.77 6.39
CA PHE A 38 -16.69 -6.88 5.43
C PHE A 38 -17.33 -6.54 4.09
N LYS A 39 -18.57 -6.04 4.09
CA LYS A 39 -19.29 -5.64 2.88
C LYS A 39 -18.53 -4.54 2.13
N LEU A 40 -18.05 -3.53 2.84
CA LEU A 40 -17.29 -2.43 2.25
C LEU A 40 -16.00 -2.95 1.59
N ARG A 41 -15.16 -3.67 2.33
CA ARG A 41 -13.91 -4.22 1.82
C ARG A 41 -14.12 -5.16 0.63
N GLN A 42 -15.13 -6.03 0.69
CA GLN A 42 -15.43 -6.95 -0.41
C GLN A 42 -15.90 -6.20 -1.67
N SER A 43 -16.70 -5.14 -1.50
CA SER A 43 -17.16 -4.32 -2.64
C SER A 43 -16.01 -3.59 -3.33
N GLN A 44 -14.96 -3.23 -2.58
CA GLN A 44 -13.79 -2.52 -3.08
C GLN A 44 -12.72 -3.46 -3.65
N ALA A 45 -12.53 -4.63 -3.03
CA ALA A 45 -11.46 -5.56 -3.35
C ALA A 45 -11.94 -7.03 -3.40
N PRO A 46 -12.91 -7.37 -4.28
CA PRO A 46 -13.51 -8.71 -4.29
C PRO A 46 -12.50 -9.82 -4.62
N THR A 47 -11.47 -9.51 -5.42
CA THR A 47 -10.39 -10.44 -5.79
C THR A 47 -9.36 -10.66 -4.68
N LEU A 48 -9.48 -9.96 -3.55
CA LEU A 48 -8.62 -10.15 -2.37
C LEU A 48 -9.34 -10.90 -1.23
N PHE A 49 -10.56 -11.37 -1.48
CA PHE A 49 -11.37 -12.15 -0.55
C PHE A 49 -11.38 -13.62 -0.96
N LEU A 50 -10.49 -14.42 -0.38
CA LEU A 50 -10.35 -15.83 -0.70
C LEU A 50 -11.01 -16.69 0.38
N GLY A 51 -11.86 -17.62 -0.04
CA GLY A 51 -12.46 -18.63 0.83
C GLY A 51 -11.87 -20.01 0.60
N ALA A 52 -11.82 -20.81 1.66
CA ALA A 52 -11.57 -22.25 1.62
C ALA A 52 -12.89 -22.99 1.81
N TYR A 53 -13.19 -23.93 0.91
CA TYR A 53 -14.48 -24.62 0.84
C TYR A 53 -14.31 -26.13 0.79
N VAL A 54 -15.12 -26.85 1.56
CA VAL A 54 -15.31 -28.30 1.36
C VAL A 54 -16.16 -28.54 0.09
N PRO A 55 -16.17 -29.77 -0.48
CA PRO A 55 -16.84 -30.05 -1.77
C PRO A 55 -18.31 -29.61 -1.88
N THR A 56 -19.03 -29.50 -0.76
CA THR A 56 -20.40 -28.98 -0.68
C THR A 56 -20.52 -27.45 -0.81
N ARG A 57 -19.42 -26.74 -1.13
CA ARG A 57 -19.30 -25.27 -1.10
C ARG A 57 -19.64 -24.66 0.27
N THR A 58 -19.36 -25.40 1.34
CA THR A 58 -19.44 -24.84 2.70
C THR A 58 -18.13 -24.14 3.03
N LEU A 59 -18.20 -22.84 3.33
CA LEU A 59 -17.04 -22.05 3.73
C LEU A 59 -16.50 -22.54 5.08
N ILE A 60 -15.20 -22.86 5.14
CA ILE A 60 -14.53 -23.33 6.35
C ILE A 60 -13.44 -22.39 6.87
N GLY A 61 -13.06 -21.40 6.07
CA GLY A 61 -12.10 -20.36 6.43
C GLY A 61 -11.93 -19.35 5.31
N TYR A 62 -11.35 -18.20 5.61
CA TYR A 62 -11.14 -17.14 4.63
C TYR A 62 -9.95 -16.25 4.97
N VAL A 63 -9.54 -15.50 3.96
CA VAL A 63 -8.61 -14.37 4.04
C VAL A 63 -9.30 -13.18 3.39
N CYS A 64 -9.23 -12.01 4.02
CA CYS A 64 -9.66 -10.76 3.41
C CYS A 64 -8.57 -9.69 3.50
N ALA A 65 -8.42 -8.90 2.44
CA ALA A 65 -7.41 -7.85 2.36
C ALA A 65 -7.91 -6.63 1.58
N THR A 66 -7.22 -5.51 1.76
CA THR A 66 -7.29 -4.33 0.88
C THR A 66 -5.88 -3.99 0.36
N LEU A 67 -5.76 -2.89 -0.38
CA LEU A 67 -4.51 -2.43 -0.95
C LEU A 67 -4.13 -1.09 -0.36
N SER A 68 -2.84 -0.88 -0.15
CA SER A 68 -2.28 0.39 0.31
C SER A 68 -0.93 0.66 -0.35
N PRO A 69 -0.55 1.94 -0.57
CA PRO A 69 0.80 2.28 -1.01
C PRO A 69 1.86 2.13 0.10
N ALA A 70 1.43 1.98 1.35
CA ALA A 70 2.35 1.87 2.48
C ALA A 70 3.16 0.57 2.41
N SER A 71 4.46 0.64 2.72
CA SER A 71 5.37 -0.52 2.76
C SER A 71 5.34 -1.28 4.09
N SER A 72 4.68 -0.72 5.11
CA SER A 72 4.39 -1.28 6.43
C SER A 72 2.99 -0.82 6.86
N LEU A 73 2.34 -1.55 7.76
CA LEU A 73 0.97 -1.30 8.16
C LEU A 73 0.85 -0.07 9.07
N THR A 74 -0.11 0.77 8.73
CA THR A 74 -0.55 1.93 9.51
C THR A 74 -2.05 1.86 9.75
N HIS A 75 -2.57 2.65 10.69
CA HIS A 75 -4.02 2.72 10.91
C HIS A 75 -4.77 3.15 9.64
N ASP A 76 -4.16 4.04 8.84
CA ASP A 76 -4.70 4.49 7.54
C ASP A 76 -4.74 3.34 6.52
N SER A 77 -3.65 2.56 6.40
CA SER A 77 -3.62 1.40 5.48
C SER A 77 -4.61 0.30 5.86
N MET A 78 -4.93 0.18 7.15
CA MET A 78 -5.91 -0.77 7.67
C MET A 78 -7.36 -0.24 7.61
N ALA A 79 -7.56 1.06 7.36
CA ALA A 79 -8.87 1.69 7.24
C ALA A 79 -9.30 1.89 5.78
N HIS A 80 -8.36 2.06 4.86
CA HIS A 80 -8.64 2.50 3.49
C HIS A 80 -8.09 1.55 2.41
N HIS A 81 -8.83 1.45 1.31
CA HIS A 81 -8.42 0.72 0.11
C HIS A 81 -7.97 1.70 -0.97
N VAL A 82 -6.78 1.48 -1.52
CA VAL A 82 -6.22 2.23 -2.64
C VAL A 82 -6.05 1.29 -3.85
N PRO A 83 -6.94 1.37 -4.85
CA PRO A 83 -6.85 0.51 -6.04
C PRO A 83 -5.49 0.61 -6.73
N GLY A 84 -4.93 -0.53 -7.14
CA GLY A 84 -3.64 -0.60 -7.85
C GLY A 84 -2.40 -0.37 -6.99
N ALA A 85 -2.55 -0.22 -5.68
CA ALA A 85 -1.41 -0.09 -4.79
C ALA A 85 -0.67 -1.43 -4.58
N PRO A 86 0.66 -1.40 -4.35
CA PRO A 86 1.50 -2.60 -4.40
C PRO A 86 1.42 -3.49 -3.16
N SER A 87 0.96 -2.98 -2.01
CA SER A 87 0.92 -3.74 -0.76
C SER A 87 -0.48 -4.29 -0.49
N VAL A 88 -0.56 -5.59 -0.26
CA VAL A 88 -1.78 -6.28 0.18
C VAL A 88 -1.86 -6.27 1.70
N CYS A 89 -2.79 -5.50 2.26
CA CYS A 89 -3.03 -5.38 3.69
C CYS A 89 -4.08 -6.40 4.12
N ILE A 90 -3.65 -7.53 4.70
CA ILE A 90 -4.53 -8.59 5.17
C ILE A 90 -5.18 -8.14 6.49
N HIS A 91 -6.51 -8.09 6.51
CA HIS A 91 -7.31 -7.70 7.67
C HIS A 91 -7.62 -8.87 8.60
N SER A 92 -8.01 -10.01 8.02
CA SER A 92 -8.43 -11.17 8.80
C SER A 92 -8.03 -12.47 8.10
N VAL A 93 -7.62 -13.46 8.90
CA VAL A 93 -7.34 -14.85 8.48
C VAL A 93 -8.01 -15.78 9.47
N CYS A 94 -9.12 -16.38 9.08
CA CYS A 94 -9.95 -17.15 10.01
C CYS A 94 -10.26 -18.54 9.48
N VAL A 95 -10.27 -19.52 10.38
CA VAL A 95 -10.68 -20.90 10.10
C VAL A 95 -11.69 -21.33 11.16
N ALA A 96 -12.79 -21.93 10.71
CA ALA A 96 -13.83 -22.44 11.60
C ALA A 96 -13.26 -23.49 12.58
N PRO A 97 -13.64 -23.47 13.87
CA PRO A 97 -13.00 -24.27 14.93
C PRO A 97 -12.85 -25.76 14.60
N GLN A 98 -13.87 -26.37 13.99
CA GLN A 98 -13.91 -27.79 13.63
C GLN A 98 -12.89 -28.20 12.53
N TYR A 99 -12.28 -27.22 11.87
CA TYR A 99 -11.24 -27.40 10.85
C TYR A 99 -9.85 -26.89 11.28
N ARG A 100 -9.71 -26.34 12.50
CA ARG A 100 -8.42 -25.93 13.06
C ARG A 100 -7.54 -27.14 13.38
N ARG A 101 -6.24 -26.90 13.58
CA ARG A 101 -5.20 -27.92 13.87
C ARG A 101 -5.03 -29.02 12.81
N LYS A 102 -5.63 -28.86 11.64
CA LYS A 102 -5.49 -29.75 10.47
C LYS A 102 -4.69 -29.10 9.33
N ARG A 103 -3.93 -28.04 9.63
CA ARG A 103 -3.18 -27.20 8.65
C ARG A 103 -4.04 -26.47 7.60
N ALA A 104 -5.37 -26.45 7.73
CA ALA A 104 -6.26 -25.75 6.79
C ALA A 104 -5.90 -24.26 6.61
N GLY A 105 -5.59 -23.55 7.70
CA GLY A 105 -5.20 -22.12 7.63
C GLY A 105 -3.89 -21.89 6.90
N VAL A 106 -2.89 -22.75 7.12
CA VAL A 106 -1.61 -22.66 6.40
C VAL A 106 -1.79 -22.95 4.91
N GLN A 107 -2.61 -23.95 4.56
CA GLN A 107 -2.91 -24.23 3.15
C GLN A 107 -3.66 -23.07 2.47
N LEU A 108 -4.63 -22.47 3.17
CA LEU A 108 -5.34 -21.28 2.70
C LEU A 108 -4.39 -20.10 2.47
N LEU A 109 -3.48 -19.81 3.40
CA LEU A 109 -2.50 -18.73 3.21
C LEU A 109 -1.52 -19.01 2.07
N ARG A 110 -1.07 -20.25 1.91
CA ARG A 110 -0.17 -20.62 0.80
C ARG A 110 -0.85 -20.46 -0.56
N GLU A 111 -2.10 -20.90 -0.68
CA GLU A 111 -2.90 -20.67 -1.87
C GLU A 111 -3.08 -19.16 -2.11
N TYR A 112 -3.39 -18.39 -1.06
CA TYR A 112 -3.55 -16.95 -1.15
C TYR A 112 -2.29 -16.28 -1.69
N VAL A 113 -1.13 -16.54 -1.08
CA VAL A 113 0.18 -16.02 -1.52
C VAL A 113 0.51 -16.45 -2.96
N ALA A 114 0.21 -17.69 -3.34
CA ALA A 114 0.43 -18.17 -4.70
C ALA A 114 -0.40 -17.40 -5.73
N ARG A 115 -1.68 -17.09 -5.43
CA ARG A 115 -2.53 -16.27 -6.29
C ARG A 115 -2.05 -14.83 -6.38
N LEU A 116 -1.62 -14.24 -5.26
CA LEU A 116 -1.06 -12.88 -5.25
C LEU A 116 0.21 -12.81 -6.12
N ALA A 117 1.13 -13.76 -5.96
CA ALA A 117 2.35 -13.83 -6.77
C ALA A 117 2.04 -14.03 -8.26
N SER A 118 1.07 -14.89 -8.58
CA SER A 118 0.67 -15.15 -9.97
C SER A 118 0.00 -13.95 -10.65
N ALA A 119 -0.64 -13.07 -9.88
CA ALA A 119 -1.24 -11.85 -10.42
C ALA A 119 -0.20 -10.83 -10.90
N ALA A 120 1.05 -10.92 -10.43
CA ALA A 120 2.15 -10.01 -10.78
C ALA A 120 1.79 -8.51 -10.66
N ALA A 121 0.88 -8.18 -9.75
CA ALA A 121 0.38 -6.82 -9.50
C ALA A 121 0.75 -6.29 -8.10
N TYR A 122 1.34 -7.15 -7.27
CA TYR A 122 1.59 -6.88 -5.86
C TYR A 122 3.06 -7.13 -5.54
N GLU A 123 3.66 -6.25 -4.75
CA GLU A 123 5.05 -6.40 -4.31
C GLU A 123 5.14 -7.22 -3.02
N ARG A 124 4.17 -7.03 -2.12
CA ARG A 124 4.19 -7.61 -0.77
C ARG A 124 2.79 -7.84 -0.22
N ALA A 125 2.68 -8.80 0.70
CA ALA A 125 1.55 -8.96 1.59
C ALA A 125 1.98 -8.66 3.03
N LEU A 126 1.14 -7.94 3.76
CA LEU A 126 1.38 -7.46 5.12
C LEU A 126 0.21 -7.88 6.01
N LEU A 127 0.51 -8.27 7.24
CA LEU A 127 -0.48 -8.54 8.28
C LEU A 127 0.07 -8.17 9.65
N ILE A 128 -0.83 -8.01 10.62
CA ILE A 128 -0.48 -7.97 12.03
C ILE A 128 -0.94 -9.25 12.72
N THR A 129 -0.18 -9.70 13.72
CA THR A 129 -0.55 -10.84 14.55
C THR A 129 -0.06 -10.73 16.00
N HIS A 130 -0.63 -11.54 16.89
CA HIS A 130 -0.07 -11.77 18.22
C HIS A 130 1.11 -12.73 18.16
N ALA A 131 2.01 -12.63 19.14
CA ALA A 131 3.27 -13.36 19.16
C ALA A 131 3.12 -14.89 19.17
N ASP A 132 2.03 -15.43 19.73
CA ASP A 132 1.75 -16.87 19.80
C ASP A 132 1.40 -17.49 18.43
N LEU A 133 1.05 -16.66 17.44
CA LEU A 133 0.73 -17.08 16.08
C LEU A 133 1.90 -16.94 15.10
N ARG A 134 3.09 -16.51 15.57
CA ARG A 134 4.28 -16.34 14.73
C ARG A 134 4.59 -17.59 13.90
N ASP A 135 4.71 -18.75 14.54
CA ASP A 135 5.05 -20.01 13.87
C ASP A 135 4.03 -20.41 12.79
N PHE A 136 2.76 -20.04 13.00
CA PHE A 136 1.69 -20.32 12.03
C PHE A 136 1.89 -19.54 10.73
N TYR A 137 2.24 -18.26 10.83
CA TYR A 137 2.49 -17.40 9.66
C TYR A 137 3.86 -17.68 9.03
N GLU A 138 4.89 -17.97 9.82
CA GLU A 138 6.20 -18.42 9.28
C GLU A 138 6.06 -19.73 8.49
N ALA A 139 5.21 -20.67 8.93
CA ALA A 139 4.90 -21.88 8.16
C ALA A 139 4.19 -21.61 6.82
N ALA A 140 3.53 -20.45 6.69
CA ALA A 140 2.96 -19.96 5.43
C ALA A 140 3.94 -19.10 4.61
N GLY A 141 5.15 -18.87 5.12
CA GLY A 141 6.23 -18.15 4.42
C GLY A 141 6.32 -16.66 4.73
N PHE A 142 5.59 -16.16 5.73
CA PHE A 142 5.74 -14.78 6.20
C PHE A 142 6.97 -14.64 7.10
N GLU A 143 7.59 -13.47 7.06
CA GLU A 143 8.73 -13.09 7.87
C GLU A 143 8.29 -12.17 9.00
N TRP A 144 8.93 -12.32 10.17
CA TRP A 144 8.68 -11.50 11.34
C TRP A 144 9.36 -10.13 11.20
N VAL A 145 8.58 -9.05 11.17
CA VAL A 145 9.11 -7.68 11.05
C VAL A 145 9.41 -7.11 12.44
N GLY A 146 8.47 -7.25 13.38
CA GLY A 146 8.60 -6.72 14.73
C GLY A 146 7.33 -6.02 15.22
N PRO A 147 7.41 -5.19 16.29
CA PRO A 147 6.26 -4.48 16.82
C PRO A 147 5.55 -3.63 15.76
N SER A 148 4.23 -3.72 15.70
CA SER A 148 3.39 -2.96 14.77
C SER A 148 3.03 -1.59 15.35
N ALA A 149 2.93 -0.58 14.48
CA ALA A 149 2.36 0.72 14.82
C ALA A 149 0.82 0.68 14.89
N VAL A 150 0.19 -0.29 14.24
CA VAL A 150 -1.25 -0.56 14.32
C VAL A 150 -1.54 -1.34 15.58
N VAL A 151 -2.48 -0.83 16.38
CA VAL A 151 -2.94 -1.47 17.62
C VAL A 151 -4.43 -1.74 17.48
N HIS A 152 -4.85 -2.94 17.85
CA HIS A 152 -6.24 -3.35 17.85
C HIS A 152 -6.54 -4.09 19.17
N GLY A 153 -7.39 -3.55 20.04
CA GLY A 153 -7.60 -4.14 21.37
C GLY A 153 -6.43 -3.91 22.34
N ALA A 154 -6.32 -4.75 23.37
CA ALA A 154 -5.46 -4.51 24.54
C ALA A 154 -4.04 -5.09 24.43
N LEU A 155 -3.84 -6.11 23.59
CA LEU A 155 -2.56 -6.81 23.49
C LEU A 155 -1.66 -6.20 22.40
N PRO A 156 -0.32 -6.28 22.55
CA PRO A 156 0.59 -5.86 21.49
C PRO A 156 0.42 -6.68 20.21
N TRP A 157 0.53 -5.98 19.08
CA TRP A 157 0.52 -6.56 17.75
C TRP A 157 1.90 -6.45 17.11
N TYR A 158 2.21 -7.42 16.26
CA TYR A 158 3.46 -7.50 15.54
C TYR A 158 3.20 -7.64 14.05
N GLU A 159 3.94 -6.89 13.25
CA GLU A 159 3.84 -6.94 11.81
C GLU A 159 4.60 -8.16 11.27
N MET A 160 4.00 -8.79 10.26
CA MET A 160 4.63 -9.81 9.45
C MET A 160 4.47 -9.47 7.96
N ARG A 161 5.49 -9.84 7.18
CA ARG A 161 5.59 -9.48 5.77
C ARG A 161 5.90 -10.70 4.91
N ARG A 162 5.30 -10.76 3.73
CA ARG A 162 5.66 -11.69 2.66
C ARG A 162 5.97 -10.91 1.40
N ASP A 163 7.21 -10.99 0.92
CA ASP A 163 7.56 -10.48 -0.40
C ASP A 163 7.13 -11.47 -1.49
N LEU A 164 6.52 -10.94 -2.54
CA LEU A 164 5.90 -11.73 -3.61
C LEU A 164 6.81 -11.88 -4.85
N GLY A 165 8.02 -11.30 -4.82
CA GLY A 165 8.93 -11.24 -5.96
C GLY A 165 8.59 -10.07 -6.89
N GLN A 166 9.60 -9.54 -7.59
CA GLN A 166 9.48 -8.34 -8.40
C GLN A 166 8.47 -8.50 -9.55
N VAL A 167 7.53 -7.56 -9.67
CA VAL A 167 7.12 -7.09 -11.00
C VAL A 167 8.42 -6.67 -11.68
N PRO A 168 8.80 -7.18 -12.86
CA PRO A 168 10.05 -6.76 -13.49
C PRO A 168 10.04 -5.24 -13.52
N ASP A 169 11.06 -4.65 -12.88
CA ASP A 169 11.23 -3.21 -12.83
C ASP A 169 10.98 -2.69 -14.25
N ALA A 170 10.06 -1.72 -14.38
CA ALA A 170 10.15 -0.84 -15.53
C ALA A 170 11.62 -0.41 -15.59
N PRO A 171 12.33 -0.62 -16.71
CA PRO A 171 13.79 -0.57 -16.73
C PRO A 171 14.23 0.72 -16.05
N GLU A 172 15.04 0.58 -14.99
CA GLU A 172 15.67 1.73 -14.35
C GLU A 172 16.13 2.66 -15.47
N PRO A 173 15.78 3.96 -15.45
CA PRO A 173 16.17 4.86 -16.52
C PRO A 173 17.68 4.78 -16.64
N ALA A 174 18.15 4.13 -17.69
CA ALA A 174 19.55 3.88 -17.90
C ALA A 174 20.25 5.23 -17.86
N MET A 175 21.16 5.39 -16.90
CA MET A 175 22.00 6.58 -16.80
C MET A 175 22.58 6.85 -18.18
N PRO A 176 22.32 8.00 -18.81
CA PRO A 176 22.79 8.24 -20.16
C PRO A 176 24.32 8.13 -20.16
N PRO A 177 24.90 7.40 -21.13
CA PRO A 177 26.34 7.20 -21.18
C PRO A 177 27.06 8.57 -21.20
N GLY A 178 28.07 8.71 -20.34
CA GLY A 178 28.85 9.95 -20.19
C GLY A 178 28.36 10.91 -19.09
N LEU A 179 27.26 10.61 -18.37
CA LEU A 179 26.81 11.45 -17.26
C LEU A 179 27.83 11.50 -16.10
N TRP A 180 28.51 10.38 -15.81
CA TRP A 180 29.58 10.34 -14.80
C TRP A 180 30.80 11.17 -15.20
N ASP A 181 31.18 11.14 -16.48
CA ASP A 181 32.26 11.97 -17.01
C ASP A 181 31.89 13.46 -17.01
N ALA A 182 30.61 13.78 -17.24
CA ALA A 182 30.09 15.15 -17.20
C ALA A 182 30.05 15.72 -15.76
N LEU A 183 29.68 14.89 -14.77
CA LEU A 183 29.66 15.27 -13.36
C LEU A 183 31.07 15.42 -12.77
N ASN A 184 31.99 14.55 -13.16
CA ASN A 184 33.37 14.55 -12.67
C ASN A 184 34.31 15.44 -13.48
N ARG A 185 33.79 16.17 -14.49
CA ARG A 185 34.61 17.07 -15.29
C ARG A 185 35.09 18.22 -14.41
N PRO A 186 36.42 18.46 -14.29
CA PRO A 186 36.91 19.62 -13.57
C PRO A 186 36.35 20.89 -14.23
N ALA A 187 36.02 21.89 -13.41
CA ALA A 187 35.52 23.18 -13.90
C ALA A 187 36.61 23.91 -14.70
N GLY A 188 36.80 23.51 -15.96
CA GLY A 188 37.66 24.19 -16.91
C GLY A 188 37.09 25.58 -17.20
N ASN A 189 37.99 26.56 -17.24
CA ASN A 189 37.79 28.00 -17.45
C ASN A 189 36.35 28.38 -17.89
N ARG A 190 35.43 28.44 -16.92
CA ARG A 190 34.12 29.02 -17.14
C ARG A 190 34.38 30.47 -17.48
N ARG A 191 34.10 30.88 -18.71
CA ARG A 191 34.07 32.29 -19.09
C ARG A 191 33.22 32.99 -18.02
N THR A 192 33.84 33.85 -17.22
CA THR A 192 33.11 34.80 -16.39
C THR A 192 32.17 35.53 -17.33
N PRO A 193 30.84 35.48 -17.11
CA PRO A 193 29.95 36.26 -17.94
C PRO A 193 30.31 37.72 -17.69
N SER A 194 30.84 38.40 -18.70
CA SER A 194 30.91 39.85 -18.65
C SER A 194 29.49 40.35 -18.54
N LEU A 195 29.20 41.12 -17.49
CA LEU A 195 27.98 41.91 -17.42
C LEU A 195 27.96 42.83 -18.63
N PHE A 196 27.18 42.46 -19.64
CA PHE A 196 26.83 43.37 -20.73
C PHE A 196 25.95 44.45 -20.09
N SER A 197 26.53 45.63 -19.87
CA SER A 197 25.87 46.80 -19.29
C SER A 197 24.98 47.55 -20.28
N ALA A 198 24.50 46.89 -21.33
CA ALA A 198 23.63 47.52 -22.32
C ALA A 198 22.87 46.44 -23.07
N LEU A 199 21.67 46.10 -22.61
CA LEU A 199 20.60 45.58 -23.46
C LEU A 199 19.27 45.75 -22.72
N ASP A 200 18.42 46.53 -23.38
CA ASP A 200 17.12 47.00 -22.91
C ASP A 200 16.18 45.82 -22.64
N LEU A 201 15.51 45.87 -21.50
CA LEU A 201 14.78 44.76 -20.88
C LEU A 201 13.38 44.59 -21.50
N LYS A 202 13.28 44.50 -22.84
CA LYS A 202 11.99 44.31 -23.51
C LYS A 202 11.90 43.23 -24.60
N ASP A 203 13.00 42.62 -25.05
CA ASP A 203 12.95 41.77 -26.27
C ASP A 203 13.33 40.29 -26.10
N LEU A 204 13.05 39.64 -24.97
CA LEU A 204 13.27 38.19 -24.83
C LEU A 204 12.08 37.47 -24.18
N ALA A 205 10.92 37.56 -24.85
CA ALA A 205 9.87 36.56 -24.75
C ALA A 205 9.83 35.76 -26.05
N ALA A 206 10.70 34.76 -26.16
CA ALA A 206 10.59 33.72 -27.16
C ALA A 206 10.85 32.36 -26.49
N GLU A 207 9.75 31.65 -26.29
CA GLU A 207 9.57 30.19 -26.18
C GLU A 207 10.78 29.33 -25.75
N GLY A 208 10.73 28.78 -24.53
CA GLY A 208 11.63 27.71 -24.10
C GLY A 208 11.57 27.42 -22.60
N SER A 209 11.21 26.20 -22.23
CA SER A 209 11.04 25.72 -20.85
C SER A 209 12.34 25.72 -20.02
N ASN A 210 12.25 26.28 -18.81
CA ASN A 210 13.17 26.21 -17.67
C ASN A 210 14.67 26.51 -17.92
N LYS A 211 15.04 27.76 -17.66
CA LYS A 211 16.42 28.27 -17.62
C LYS A 211 16.89 28.31 -16.15
N TYR A 212 17.35 27.18 -15.64
CA TYR A 212 17.56 26.91 -14.21
C TYR A 212 18.67 27.73 -13.54
N ASP A 213 18.34 28.34 -12.40
CA ASP A 213 19.27 28.56 -11.27
C ASP A 213 18.44 28.54 -9.96
N ILE A 214 18.32 27.36 -9.33
CA ILE A 214 17.31 27.02 -8.30
C ILE A 214 17.91 26.57 -6.97
N LEU A 215 19.09 27.06 -6.60
CA LEU A 215 19.74 26.69 -5.33
C LEU A 215 19.73 27.82 -4.30
N CYS A 216 19.52 27.46 -3.03
CA CYS A 216 19.68 28.36 -1.90
C CYS A 216 21.15 28.82 -1.80
N PRO A 217 21.43 30.14 -1.70
CA PRO A 217 22.81 30.65 -1.69
C PRO A 217 23.57 30.41 -0.38
N ARG A 218 22.94 29.80 0.64
CA ARG A 218 23.63 29.44 1.90
C ARG A 218 24.48 28.19 1.70
N GLU A 219 25.77 28.27 2.04
CA GLU A 219 26.65 27.11 2.05
C GLU A 219 26.04 25.99 2.91
N LYS A 220 25.88 24.79 2.33
CA LYS A 220 25.27 23.57 2.92
C LYS A 220 23.74 23.53 3.00
N CYS A 221 23.01 24.47 2.41
CA CYS A 221 21.55 24.42 2.37
C CYS A 221 21.04 23.67 1.13
N ALA A 222 20.35 22.54 1.32
CA ALA A 222 19.77 21.74 0.24
C ALA A 222 18.37 22.21 -0.22
N SER A 223 17.92 23.38 0.25
CA SER A 223 16.62 23.95 -0.14
C SER A 223 16.65 24.49 -1.57
N ILE A 224 15.57 24.24 -2.31
CA ILE A 224 15.35 24.77 -3.65
C ILE A 224 14.62 26.12 -3.52
N ILE A 225 15.14 27.17 -4.16
CA ILE A 225 14.49 28.48 -4.21
C ILE A 225 14.06 28.76 -5.65
N LEU A 226 12.76 28.80 -5.88
CA LEU A 226 12.18 29.29 -7.12
C LEU A 226 12.10 30.82 -7.07
N LYS A 227 12.89 31.49 -7.90
CA LYS A 227 12.77 32.95 -8.08
C LYS A 227 11.46 33.29 -8.79
N ALA A 228 10.86 34.42 -8.43
CA ALA A 228 9.63 34.91 -9.05
C ALA A 228 9.79 35.00 -10.58
N GLY A 229 8.85 34.42 -11.33
CA GLY A 229 8.85 34.41 -12.80
C GLY A 229 9.68 33.31 -13.47
N VAL A 230 10.41 32.48 -12.71
CA VAL A 230 11.28 31.41 -13.27
C VAL A 230 10.53 30.08 -13.46
N GLY A 231 9.33 29.94 -12.87
CA GLY A 231 8.46 28.78 -13.06
C GLY A 231 7.03 29.21 -13.35
N LYS A 232 6.34 28.43 -14.19
CA LYS A 232 4.89 28.49 -14.36
C LYS A 232 4.31 27.27 -13.65
N LEU A 233 3.40 27.49 -12.69
CA LEU A 233 2.62 26.42 -12.11
C LEU A 233 1.76 25.81 -13.23
N VAL A 234 2.07 24.58 -13.61
CA VAL A 234 1.24 23.81 -14.53
C VAL A 234 0.47 22.81 -13.70
N GLU A 235 -0.80 23.10 -13.43
CA GLU A 235 -1.72 22.07 -12.93
C GLU A 235 -1.83 20.99 -14.01
N ARG A 236 -1.26 19.82 -13.75
CA ARG A 236 -1.72 18.61 -14.44
C ARG A 236 -3.10 18.30 -13.91
N GLY A 237 -4.05 18.06 -14.82
CA GLY A 237 -5.45 17.80 -14.49
C GLY A 237 -5.56 16.87 -13.30
N SER A 238 -6.11 17.40 -12.21
CA SER A 238 -6.30 16.71 -10.96
C SER A 238 -7.04 15.40 -11.22
N ILE A 239 -6.47 14.27 -10.77
CA ILE A 239 -7.30 13.14 -10.37
C ILE A 239 -8.31 13.74 -9.39
N LYS A 240 -9.60 13.69 -9.74
CA LYS A 240 -10.68 14.31 -8.96
C LYS A 240 -10.71 13.72 -7.55
N ALA A 241 -9.92 14.30 -6.66
CA ALA A 241 -10.02 14.10 -5.24
C ALA A 241 -10.96 15.19 -4.73
N ASN A 242 -12.21 14.79 -4.55
CA ASN A 242 -13.30 15.68 -4.17
C ASN A 242 -13.22 15.98 -2.66
N TYR A 243 -12.24 16.80 -2.26
CA TYR A 243 -11.94 17.12 -0.86
C TYR A 243 -12.80 18.27 -0.27
N HIS A 244 -13.75 18.82 -1.02
CA HIS A 244 -14.56 19.98 -0.58
C HIS A 244 -15.99 19.68 -0.10
N LYS A 245 -16.31 18.42 0.24
CA LYS A 245 -17.48 18.12 1.07
C LYS A 245 -17.16 17.50 2.44
N ILE A 246 -15.88 17.28 2.77
CA ILE A 246 -15.49 16.56 3.99
C ILE A 246 -15.15 17.52 5.16
N TRP A 247 -14.74 18.76 4.88
CA TRP A 247 -14.33 19.69 5.94
C TRP A 247 -15.46 20.50 6.59
N LEU A 248 -16.67 20.54 6.01
CA LEU A 248 -17.83 21.21 6.61
C LEU A 248 -18.73 20.28 7.45
N LYS A 249 -18.45 18.97 7.48
CA LYS A 249 -19.23 18.03 8.31
C LYS A 249 -18.56 17.68 9.66
N TYR A 250 -17.25 17.95 9.81
CA TYR A 250 -16.48 17.60 11.00
C TYR A 250 -16.31 18.73 12.03
N LEU A 251 -16.94 19.90 11.82
CA LEU A 251 -16.92 21.04 12.76
C LEU A 251 -18.31 21.40 13.32
N ALA A 252 -19.32 20.51 13.18
CA ALA A 252 -20.69 20.76 13.65
C ALA A 252 -21.23 19.73 14.69
N GLU A 253 -20.40 18.82 15.22
CA GLU A 253 -20.81 17.86 16.26
C GLU A 253 -19.90 17.89 17.50
N LEU A 254 -19.29 19.05 17.80
CA LEU A 254 -18.43 19.25 18.98
C LEU A 254 -18.77 20.48 19.83
N GLU A 255 -20.02 20.96 19.81
CA GLU A 255 -20.54 21.84 20.87
C GLU A 255 -21.99 21.45 21.22
N ILE A 256 -22.16 20.93 22.46
CA ILE A 256 -23.37 20.66 23.27
C ILE A 256 -24.50 19.84 22.62
#